data_AF-A0AAN6XPE2-F1
#
_entry.id   AF-A0AAN6XPE2-F1
#
_cell.length_a   1.000
_cell.length_b   1.000
_cell.length_c   1.000
_cell.angle_alpha   90.00
_cell.angle_beta   90.00
_cell.angle_gamma   90.00
#
_symmetry.space_group_name_H-M   'P 1'
#
loop_
_entity.id
_entity.type
_entity.pdbx_description
1 polymer ?
#
loop_
_entity_poly.entity_id
_entity_poly.type
_entity_poly.pdbx_seq_one_letter_code
_entity_poly.pdbx_strand_id
1 'polypeptide(L)'
;METPAVPMPNDAREQQILEKLTVIRDQLLLLKMDRTKYIRTQDVMVLYEQLVEQVKLLNEVRKGAHPGENRLDKVLESCFQLVSLFFMTIGRTTDVPAAYALTSTVKRLLDHLTEAGLFSPKDLDSLSDTLGRLDGILENANAQHSPYLVELLSKREELCKTMLAKLREKLDELDKPLQNIYERLISIMRSMSLANTKTKFATSEVQKLQAKLKEIDESRVDGDFVDDQGNVLRGSDRVSELLARCLRWSDIVSERRGQIPDAFRTKYEILKGVRNDLEKLSITQAWSLRETDLYDFQRELDKIDESRVDGNWVDDEGNPAELYVQRTLLYLIRRSYGYIYYLMNSSEPVSEALLPVYNQLQTLKRCLVEVKNSGGVSSVRELYPYSMKLNSIDNMRVDGKFMVGNDIPEGQGSVSELLAECFDLSYELRVAAEELDNGSADS
;
A
#
# COMPACT_ATOMS: atom_id res chain seq x y z
N MET A 1 8.35 -8.53 25.05
CA MET A 1 7.91 -7.41 25.91
C MET A 1 6.67 -6.80 25.30
N GLU A 2 5.62 -6.74 26.11
CA GLU A 2 4.21 -6.92 25.73
C GLU A 2 3.58 -5.66 25.11
N THR A 3 2.79 -5.86 24.06
CA THR A 3 1.70 -4.97 23.62
C THR A 3 0.82 -4.64 24.85
N PRO A 4 0.25 -3.42 24.99
CA PRO A 4 -0.63 -3.09 26.13
C PRO A 4 -1.59 -4.23 26.40
N ALA A 5 -1.71 -4.61 27.68
CA ALA A 5 -2.39 -5.83 28.11
C ALA A 5 -3.88 -5.81 27.69
N VAL A 6 -4.14 -6.29 26.48
CA VAL A 6 -5.50 -6.48 25.98
C VAL A 6 -6.12 -7.59 26.80
N PRO A 7 -7.32 -7.38 27.39
CA PRO A 7 -7.90 -8.34 28.33
C PRO A 7 -8.10 -9.70 27.67
N MET A 8 -7.96 -10.76 28.46
CA MET A 8 -8.32 -12.11 28.02
C MET A 8 -9.84 -12.21 27.80
N PRO A 9 -10.30 -13.06 26.85
CA PRO A 9 -11.72 -13.35 26.74
C PRO A 9 -12.26 -13.95 28.04
N ASN A 10 -13.41 -13.47 28.50
CA ASN A 10 -14.05 -13.97 29.72
C ASN A 10 -14.77 -15.32 29.50
N ASP A 11 -15.26 -15.58 28.28
CA ASP A 11 -15.95 -16.83 27.93
C ASP A 11 -14.92 -17.95 27.68
N ALA A 12 -15.07 -19.08 28.37
CA ALA A 12 -14.19 -20.23 28.23
C ALA A 12 -14.14 -20.79 26.80
N ARG A 13 -15.22 -20.67 26.02
CA ARG A 13 -15.27 -21.08 24.61
C ARG A 13 -14.46 -20.13 23.74
N GLU A 14 -14.50 -18.82 24.01
CA GLU A 14 -13.61 -17.86 23.35
C GLU A 14 -12.14 -18.13 23.71
N GLN A 15 -11.84 -18.54 24.94
CA GLN A 15 -10.46 -18.91 25.32
C GLN A 15 -9.95 -20.12 24.51
N GLN A 16 -10.77 -21.14 24.29
CA GLN A 16 -10.42 -22.29 23.44
C GLN A 16 -10.18 -21.88 21.98
N ILE A 17 -11.02 -20.99 21.45
CA ILE A 17 -10.84 -20.45 20.09
C ILE A 17 -9.54 -19.64 20.01
N LEU A 18 -9.23 -18.82 21.02
CA LEU A 18 -7.98 -18.05 21.10
C LEU A 18 -6.75 -18.96 21.08
N GLU A 19 -6.77 -20.10 21.79
CA GLU A 19 -5.67 -21.08 21.74
C GLU A 19 -5.47 -21.63 20.32
N LYS A 20 -6.55 -22.00 19.63
CA LYS A 20 -6.48 -22.48 18.25
C LYS A 20 -5.99 -21.42 17.27
N LEU A 21 -6.50 -20.20 17.38
CA LEU A 21 -6.05 -19.06 16.56
C LEU A 21 -4.56 -18.75 16.79
N THR A 22 -4.09 -18.89 18.03
CA THR A 22 -2.67 -18.72 18.36
C THR A 22 -1.80 -19.75 17.63
N VAL A 23 -2.21 -21.03 17.63
CA VAL A 23 -1.50 -22.09 16.88
C VAL A 23 -1.50 -21.81 15.37
N ILE A 24 -2.64 -21.41 14.80
CA ILE A 24 -2.74 -21.07 13.37
C ILE A 24 -1.79 -19.92 13.03
N ARG A 25 -1.78 -18.84 13.84
CA ARG A 25 -0.86 -17.72 13.65
C ARG A 25 0.59 -18.16 13.68
N ASP A 26 0.96 -18.99 14.65
CA ASP A 26 2.35 -19.43 14.81
C ASP A 26 2.78 -20.33 13.62
N GLN A 27 1.87 -21.16 13.08
CA GLN A 27 2.10 -21.92 11.85
C GLN A 27 2.26 -21.02 10.62
N LEU A 28 1.43 -19.97 10.48
CA LEU A 28 1.57 -18.96 9.42
C LEU A 28 2.93 -18.24 9.52
N LEU A 29 3.37 -17.89 10.73
CA LEU A 29 4.67 -17.28 10.94
C LEU A 29 5.83 -18.21 10.59
N LEU A 30 5.73 -19.50 10.94
CA LEU A 30 6.72 -20.51 10.55
C LEU A 30 6.80 -20.66 9.02
N LEU A 31 5.64 -20.71 8.34
CA LEU A 31 5.58 -20.76 6.88
C LEU A 31 6.22 -19.53 6.24
N LYS A 32 6.00 -18.34 6.81
CA LYS A 32 6.59 -17.07 6.35
C LYS A 32 8.12 -17.09 6.47
N MET A 33 8.64 -17.70 7.54
CA MET A 33 10.09 -17.77 7.80
C MET A 33 10.81 -18.77 6.89
N ASP A 34 10.12 -19.77 6.33
CA ASP A 34 10.74 -20.76 5.45
C ASP A 34 11.06 -20.16 4.07
N ARG A 35 12.35 -19.94 3.80
CA ARG A 35 12.89 -19.45 2.53
C ARG A 35 13.52 -20.55 1.68
N THR A 36 13.43 -21.81 2.08
CA THR A 36 14.08 -22.92 1.37
C THR A 36 13.32 -23.34 0.12
N LYS A 37 12.02 -23.02 0.06
CA LYS A 37 11.10 -23.34 -1.03
C LYS A 37 10.15 -22.18 -1.26
N TYR A 38 9.53 -22.14 -2.45
CA TYR A 38 8.39 -21.27 -2.69
C TYR A 38 7.19 -21.74 -1.86
N ILE A 39 6.30 -20.80 -1.52
CA ILE A 39 5.09 -21.13 -0.77
C ILE A 39 4.06 -21.75 -1.72
N ARG A 40 3.59 -22.95 -1.39
CA ARG A 40 2.56 -23.65 -2.18
C ARG A 40 1.17 -23.23 -1.73
N THR A 41 0.24 -23.16 -2.69
CA THR A 41 -1.17 -22.85 -2.43
C THR A 41 -1.78 -23.78 -1.39
N GLN A 42 -1.52 -25.08 -1.47
CA GLN A 42 -2.13 -26.06 -0.57
C GLN A 42 -1.72 -25.82 0.90
N ASP A 43 -0.47 -25.42 1.14
CA ASP A 43 0.03 -25.17 2.49
C ASP A 43 -0.69 -23.96 3.12
N VAL A 44 -1.00 -22.93 2.31
CA VAL A 44 -1.78 -21.75 2.74
C VAL A 44 -3.26 -22.10 2.95
N MET A 45 -3.85 -22.86 2.01
CA MET A 45 -5.27 -23.20 2.05
C MET A 45 -5.66 -24.01 3.28
N VAL A 46 -4.81 -24.94 3.73
CA VAL A 46 -5.04 -25.71 4.96
C VAL A 46 -5.17 -24.80 6.19
N LEU A 47 -4.30 -23.79 6.30
CA LEU A 47 -4.34 -22.85 7.43
C LEU A 47 -5.53 -21.89 7.32
N TYR A 48 -5.89 -21.48 6.10
CA TYR A 48 -7.08 -20.67 5.85
C TYR A 48 -8.38 -21.40 6.23
N GLU A 49 -8.53 -22.67 5.85
CA GLU A 49 -9.70 -23.48 6.22
C GLU A 49 -9.83 -23.63 7.74
N GLN A 50 -8.72 -23.86 8.44
CA GLN A 50 -8.70 -23.91 9.90
C GLN A 50 -9.12 -22.56 10.52
N LEU A 51 -8.63 -21.45 9.97
CA LEU A 51 -9.02 -20.10 10.40
C LEU A 51 -10.53 -19.87 10.21
N VAL A 52 -11.07 -20.24 9.05
CA VAL A 52 -12.50 -20.10 8.74
C VAL A 52 -13.37 -20.88 9.73
N GLU A 53 -12.96 -22.10 10.11
CA GLU A 53 -13.68 -22.88 11.12
C GLU A 53 -13.69 -22.18 12.48
N GLN A 54 -12.56 -21.58 12.91
CA GLN A 54 -12.52 -20.80 14.15
C GLN A 54 -13.42 -19.56 14.11
N VAL A 55 -13.49 -18.88 12.96
CA VAL A 55 -14.38 -17.72 12.75
C VAL A 55 -15.84 -18.13 12.86
N LYS A 56 -16.21 -19.28 12.28
CA LYS A 56 -17.57 -19.82 12.38
C LYS A 56 -17.96 -20.10 13.84
N LEU A 57 -17.09 -20.80 14.58
CA LEU A 57 -17.32 -21.08 16.01
C LEU A 57 -17.42 -19.80 16.84
N LEU A 58 -16.58 -18.81 16.56
CA LEU A 58 -16.62 -17.52 17.24
C LEU A 58 -17.96 -16.80 17.02
N ASN A 59 -18.45 -16.79 15.78
CA ASN A 59 -19.74 -16.18 15.46
C ASN A 59 -20.91 -16.90 16.14
N GLU A 60 -20.86 -18.23 16.26
CA GLU A 60 -21.86 -19.00 17.01
C GLU A 60 -21.83 -18.69 18.51
N VAL A 61 -20.64 -18.50 19.09
CA VAL A 61 -20.47 -18.12 20.50
C VAL A 61 -21.00 -16.71 20.74
N ARG A 62 -20.65 -15.76 19.86
CA ARG A 62 -21.00 -14.35 19.99
C ARG A 62 -22.44 -14.03 19.60
N LYS A 63 -23.07 -14.80 18.69
CA LYS A 63 -24.44 -14.57 18.17
C LYS A 63 -24.71 -13.11 17.75
N GLY A 64 -23.71 -12.45 17.17
CA GLY A 64 -23.78 -11.03 16.78
C GLY A 64 -23.54 -10.02 17.91
N ALA A 65 -23.25 -10.46 19.14
CA ALA A 65 -22.81 -9.59 20.22
C ALA A 65 -21.29 -9.30 20.12
N HIS A 66 -20.91 -8.03 20.19
CA HIS A 66 -19.52 -7.60 20.24
C HIS A 66 -19.25 -6.91 21.58
N PRO A 67 -18.83 -7.63 22.64
CA PRO A 67 -18.68 -7.10 23.99
C PRO A 67 -17.44 -6.19 24.18
N GLY A 68 -16.84 -5.70 23.09
CA GLY A 68 -15.58 -4.97 23.09
C GLY A 68 -14.41 -5.79 22.55
N GLU A 69 -13.32 -5.11 22.20
CA GLU A 69 -12.09 -5.73 21.68
C GLU A 69 -11.32 -6.43 22.82
N ASN A 70 -10.96 -7.69 22.61
CA ASN A 70 -10.15 -8.47 23.55
C ASN A 70 -8.95 -9.14 22.85
N ARG A 71 -8.16 -9.93 23.59
CA ARG A 71 -6.96 -10.57 23.03
C ARG A 71 -7.27 -11.50 21.85
N LEU A 72 -8.42 -12.16 21.84
CA LEU A 72 -8.86 -12.99 20.71
C LEU A 72 -8.96 -12.15 19.44
N ASP A 73 -9.56 -10.98 19.51
CA ASP A 73 -9.74 -10.10 18.34
C ASP A 73 -8.40 -9.67 17.75
N LYS A 74 -7.40 -9.35 18.59
CA LYS A 74 -6.04 -9.01 18.13
C LYS A 74 -5.32 -10.18 17.46
N VAL A 75 -5.49 -11.40 17.98
CA VAL A 75 -4.90 -12.60 17.35
C VAL A 75 -5.63 -12.93 16.05
N LEU A 76 -6.95 -12.84 16.03
CA LEU A 76 -7.77 -13.04 14.83
C LEU A 76 -7.39 -12.06 13.72
N GLU A 77 -7.27 -10.78 14.05
CA GLU A 77 -6.78 -9.74 13.14
C GLU A 77 -5.41 -10.12 12.58
N SER A 78 -4.49 -10.55 13.43
CA SER A 78 -3.15 -11.00 13.02
C SER A 78 -3.19 -12.19 12.06
N CYS A 79 -4.06 -13.17 12.29
CA CYS A 79 -4.26 -14.30 11.38
C CYS A 79 -4.78 -13.84 10.02
N PHE A 80 -5.77 -12.95 9.97
CA PHE A 80 -6.31 -12.44 8.72
C PHE A 80 -5.30 -11.60 7.95
N GLN A 81 -4.50 -10.75 8.62
CA GLN A 81 -3.41 -10.02 7.98
C GLN A 81 -2.41 -10.97 7.32
N LEU A 82 -1.94 -11.99 8.05
CA LEU A 82 -1.01 -12.98 7.52
C LEU A 82 -1.60 -13.75 6.35
N VAL A 83 -2.80 -14.32 6.50
CA VAL A 83 -3.48 -15.06 5.44
C VAL A 83 -3.65 -14.20 4.19
N SER A 84 -4.07 -12.94 4.36
CA SER A 84 -4.23 -12.02 3.25
C SER A 84 -2.93 -11.81 2.47
N LEU A 85 -1.83 -11.55 3.17
CA LEU A 85 -0.52 -11.42 2.53
C LEU A 85 -0.05 -12.73 1.89
N PHE A 86 -0.35 -13.89 2.49
CA PHE A 86 -0.05 -15.18 1.87
C PHE A 86 -0.82 -15.40 0.56
N PHE A 87 -2.10 -15.04 0.53
CA PHE A 87 -2.90 -15.11 -0.70
C PHE A 87 -2.30 -14.24 -1.81
N MET A 88 -1.79 -13.06 -1.47
CA MET A 88 -1.06 -12.21 -2.41
C MET A 88 0.25 -12.86 -2.88
N THR A 89 1.05 -13.44 -1.97
CA THR A 89 2.31 -14.12 -2.29
C THR A 89 2.16 -15.36 -3.17
N ILE A 90 1.05 -16.08 -3.04
CA ILE A 90 0.74 -17.20 -3.94
C ILE A 90 0.03 -16.74 -5.22
N GLY A 91 -0.08 -15.43 -5.49
CA GLY A 91 -0.66 -14.90 -6.72
C GLY A 91 -2.19 -14.89 -6.78
N ARG A 92 -2.89 -15.22 -5.69
CA ARG A 92 -4.37 -15.20 -5.59
C ARG A 92 -4.87 -13.84 -5.14
N THR A 93 -4.47 -12.79 -5.85
CA THR A 93 -4.71 -11.38 -5.47
C THR A 93 -6.16 -10.92 -5.64
N THR A 94 -6.97 -11.65 -6.41
CA THR A 94 -8.39 -11.37 -6.67
C THR A 94 -9.34 -12.14 -5.76
N ASP A 95 -8.81 -12.97 -4.86
CA ASP A 95 -9.61 -13.73 -3.91
C ASP A 95 -9.97 -12.87 -2.68
N VAL A 96 -11.15 -13.14 -2.10
CA VAL A 96 -11.65 -12.40 -0.91
C VAL A 96 -10.62 -12.31 0.25
N PRO A 97 -9.89 -13.38 0.65
CA PRO A 97 -8.89 -13.26 1.70
C PRO A 97 -7.75 -12.29 1.39
N ALA A 98 -7.37 -12.12 0.12
CA ALA A 98 -6.32 -11.18 -0.30
C ALA A 98 -6.71 -9.71 -0.04
N ALA A 99 -8.01 -9.40 -0.01
CA ALA A 99 -8.52 -8.04 0.19
C ALA A 99 -8.30 -7.48 1.61
N TYR A 100 -8.09 -8.34 2.61
CA TYR A 100 -8.16 -7.95 4.01
C TYR A 100 -7.05 -7.00 4.47
N ALA A 101 -5.79 -7.33 4.18
CA ALA A 101 -4.65 -6.51 4.59
C ALA A 101 -4.69 -5.13 3.93
N LEU A 102 -5.10 -5.09 2.65
CA LEU A 102 -5.26 -3.87 1.91
C LEU A 102 -6.41 -3.00 2.47
N THR A 103 -7.58 -3.58 2.74
CA THR A 103 -8.73 -2.88 3.35
C THR A 103 -8.34 -2.28 4.70
N SER A 104 -7.65 -3.05 5.53
CA SER A 104 -7.21 -2.60 6.87
C SER A 104 -6.17 -1.47 6.79
N THR A 105 -5.27 -1.55 5.81
CA THR A 105 -4.28 -0.49 5.55
C THR A 105 -4.94 0.78 5.03
N VAL A 106 -5.93 0.67 4.12
CA VAL A 106 -6.75 1.81 3.67
C VAL A 106 -7.44 2.48 4.85
N LYS A 107 -8.05 1.71 5.76
CA LYS A 107 -8.67 2.24 6.97
C LYS A 107 -7.67 3.04 7.81
N ARG A 108 -6.48 2.49 8.06
CA ARG A 108 -5.42 3.17 8.82
C ARG A 108 -4.97 4.46 8.12
N LEU A 109 -4.79 4.44 6.81
CA LEU A 109 -4.46 5.65 6.04
C LEU A 109 -5.58 6.70 6.17
N LEU A 110 -6.85 6.33 6.07
CA LEU A 110 -7.98 7.25 6.24
C LEU A 110 -8.04 7.84 7.65
N ASP A 111 -7.77 7.06 8.71
CA ASP A 111 -7.64 7.58 10.07
C ASP A 111 -6.55 8.64 10.14
N HIS A 112 -5.37 8.34 9.60
CA HIS A 112 -4.22 9.24 9.62
C HIS A 112 -4.44 10.52 8.80
N LEU A 113 -5.11 10.43 7.65
CA LEU A 113 -5.47 11.60 6.83
C LEU A 113 -6.48 12.49 7.58
N THR A 114 -7.45 11.87 8.24
CA THR A 114 -8.45 12.56 9.06
C THR A 114 -7.80 13.27 10.25
N GLU A 115 -6.94 12.56 10.99
CA GLU A 115 -6.20 13.09 12.16
C GLU A 115 -5.28 14.26 11.77
N ALA A 116 -4.53 14.13 10.68
CA ALA A 116 -3.58 15.16 10.27
C ALA A 116 -4.27 16.39 9.64
N GLY A 117 -5.42 16.17 8.99
CA GLY A 117 -6.02 17.14 8.08
C GLY A 117 -5.09 17.47 6.89
N LEU A 118 -4.27 16.50 6.47
CA LEU A 118 -3.26 16.65 5.41
C LEU A 118 -3.48 15.64 4.27
N PHE A 119 -4.45 15.92 3.41
CA PHE A 119 -4.84 15.07 2.27
C PHE A 119 -4.97 15.91 1.00
N SER A 120 -4.79 15.31 -0.17
CA SER A 120 -5.02 15.92 -1.48
C SER A 120 -6.05 15.12 -2.27
N PRO A 121 -6.62 15.69 -3.37
CA PRO A 121 -7.49 14.93 -4.26
C PRO A 121 -6.86 13.60 -4.72
N LYS A 122 -5.58 13.63 -5.10
CA LYS A 122 -4.84 12.43 -5.56
C LYS A 122 -4.74 11.34 -4.50
N ASP A 123 -4.60 11.71 -3.23
CA ASP A 123 -4.60 10.70 -2.15
C ASP A 123 -5.96 10.01 -2.07
N LEU A 124 -7.05 10.79 -2.15
CA LEU A 124 -8.41 10.27 -2.05
C LEU A 124 -8.80 9.46 -3.29
N ASP A 125 -8.36 9.86 -4.47
CA ASP A 125 -8.61 9.14 -5.73
C ASP A 125 -7.92 7.78 -5.69
N SER A 126 -6.65 7.70 -5.29
CA SER A 126 -5.95 6.41 -5.16
C SER A 126 -6.66 5.45 -4.20
N LEU A 127 -7.12 5.95 -3.04
CA LEU A 127 -7.86 5.13 -2.07
C LEU A 127 -9.23 4.72 -2.61
N SER A 128 -9.89 5.60 -3.37
CA SER A 128 -11.17 5.34 -4.01
C SER A 128 -11.07 4.25 -5.07
N ASP A 129 -10.05 4.31 -5.93
CA ASP A 129 -9.78 3.29 -6.96
C ASP A 129 -9.52 1.94 -6.32
N THR A 130 -8.77 1.92 -5.21
CA THR A 130 -8.51 0.69 -4.45
C THR A 130 -9.80 0.13 -3.86
N LEU A 131 -10.65 0.95 -3.24
CA LEU A 131 -11.94 0.50 -2.70
C LEU A 131 -12.83 -0.04 -3.83
N GLY A 132 -12.92 0.64 -4.99
CA GLY A 132 -13.68 0.12 -6.13
C GLY A 132 -13.18 -1.25 -6.64
N ARG A 133 -11.88 -1.52 -6.55
CA ARG A 133 -11.33 -2.86 -6.85
C ARG A 133 -11.70 -3.89 -5.79
N LEU A 134 -11.72 -3.50 -4.51
CA LEU A 134 -12.12 -4.38 -3.40
C LEU A 134 -13.60 -4.75 -3.50
N ASP A 135 -14.46 -3.78 -3.85
CA ASP A 135 -15.85 -4.02 -4.22
C ASP A 135 -15.99 -5.12 -5.27
N GLY A 136 -15.25 -5.01 -6.38
CA GLY A 136 -15.26 -6.02 -7.43
C GLY A 136 -14.83 -7.41 -6.95
N ILE A 137 -13.91 -7.51 -5.99
CA ILE A 137 -13.53 -8.80 -5.37
C ILE A 137 -14.69 -9.36 -4.52
N LEU A 138 -15.39 -8.52 -3.76
CA LEU A 138 -16.50 -8.94 -2.91
C LEU A 138 -17.76 -9.28 -3.71
N GLU A 139 -18.07 -8.55 -4.77
CA GLU A 139 -19.20 -8.83 -5.67
C GLU A 139 -19.04 -10.17 -6.39
N ASN A 140 -17.81 -10.51 -6.76
CA ASN A 140 -17.47 -11.78 -7.38
C ASN A 140 -17.25 -12.92 -6.36
N ALA A 141 -17.50 -12.70 -5.07
CA ALA A 141 -17.31 -13.72 -4.05
C ALA A 141 -18.22 -14.93 -4.30
N ASN A 142 -17.62 -16.02 -4.78
CA ASN A 142 -18.29 -17.29 -5.05
C ASN A 142 -18.83 -17.91 -3.73
N ALA A 143 -19.79 -18.83 -3.84
CA ALA A 143 -20.30 -19.62 -2.71
C ALA A 143 -19.23 -20.48 -1.97
N GLN A 144 -17.99 -20.51 -2.47
CA GLN A 144 -16.84 -21.18 -1.85
C GLN A 144 -16.14 -20.33 -0.77
N HIS A 145 -16.39 -19.01 -0.72
CA HIS A 145 -15.80 -18.16 0.30
C HIS A 145 -16.63 -18.14 1.58
N SER A 146 -15.95 -18.01 2.73
CA SER A 146 -16.63 -17.94 4.02
C SER A 146 -17.55 -16.71 4.05
N PRO A 147 -18.88 -16.88 4.20
CA PRO A 147 -19.82 -15.76 4.21
C PRO A 147 -19.49 -14.76 5.33
N TYR A 148 -18.86 -15.23 6.40
CA TYR A 148 -18.42 -14.41 7.52
C TYR A 148 -17.26 -13.47 7.18
N LEU A 149 -16.31 -13.93 6.36
CA LEU A 149 -15.19 -13.10 5.93
C LEU A 149 -15.68 -12.01 4.96
N VAL A 150 -16.59 -12.37 4.05
CA VAL A 150 -17.25 -11.42 3.15
C VAL A 150 -17.99 -10.36 3.96
N GLU A 151 -18.85 -10.75 4.90
CA GLU A 151 -19.59 -9.80 5.75
C GLU A 151 -18.66 -8.85 6.53
N LEU A 152 -17.59 -9.39 7.12
CA LEU A 152 -16.60 -8.61 7.87
C LEU A 152 -15.88 -7.59 6.97
N LEU A 153 -15.47 -8.00 5.78
CA LEU A 153 -14.82 -7.13 4.81
C LEU A 153 -15.77 -6.05 4.29
N SER A 154 -17.00 -6.42 3.90
CA SER A 154 -18.00 -5.46 3.45
C SER A 154 -18.27 -4.38 4.50
N LYS A 155 -18.41 -4.74 5.78
CA LYS A 155 -18.60 -3.75 6.86
C LYS A 155 -17.41 -2.79 7.00
N ARG A 156 -16.18 -3.30 6.87
CA ARG A 156 -14.97 -2.47 6.94
C ARG A 156 -14.80 -1.59 5.73
N GLU A 157 -15.11 -2.11 4.56
CA GLU A 157 -15.09 -1.37 3.31
C GLU A 157 -16.10 -0.21 3.32
N GLU A 158 -17.33 -0.45 3.77
CA GLU A 158 -18.34 0.60 3.91
C GLU A 158 -17.92 1.69 4.90
N LEU A 159 -17.23 1.31 5.99
CA LEU A 159 -16.61 2.29 6.89
C LEU A 159 -15.55 3.13 6.16
N CYS A 160 -14.66 2.51 5.39
CA CYS A 160 -13.65 3.21 4.60
C CYS A 160 -14.28 4.17 3.59
N LYS A 161 -15.30 3.72 2.84
CA LYS A 161 -16.05 4.58 1.90
C LYS A 161 -16.70 5.77 2.60
N THR A 162 -17.30 5.56 3.77
CA THR A 162 -17.89 6.63 4.57
C THR A 162 -16.84 7.64 5.03
N MET A 163 -15.68 7.18 5.50
CA MET A 163 -14.57 8.06 5.89
C MET A 163 -14.03 8.85 4.70
N LEU A 164 -13.85 8.20 3.56
CA LEU A 164 -13.39 8.81 2.32
C LEU A 164 -14.36 9.88 1.82
N ALA A 165 -15.67 9.60 1.85
CA ALA A 165 -16.70 10.57 1.47
C ALA A 165 -16.65 11.84 2.33
N LYS A 166 -16.46 11.70 3.65
CA LYS A 166 -16.29 12.84 4.57
C LYS A 166 -15.03 13.66 4.26
N LEU A 167 -13.94 13.02 3.82
CA LEU A 167 -12.73 13.74 3.41
C LEU A 167 -12.93 14.46 2.07
N ARG A 168 -13.67 13.88 1.12
CA ARG A 168 -14.03 14.52 -0.16
C ARG A 168 -14.92 15.74 0.05
N GLU A 169 -15.95 15.64 0.89
CA GLU A 169 -16.84 16.76 1.24
C GLU A 169 -16.03 17.97 1.74
N LYS A 170 -15.04 17.72 2.59
CA LYS A 170 -14.10 18.75 3.06
C LYS A 170 -13.27 19.41 1.95
N LEU A 171 -13.05 18.78 0.80
CA LEU A 171 -12.39 19.44 -0.34
C LEU A 171 -13.40 20.22 -1.18
N ASP A 172 -14.62 19.72 -1.32
CA ASP A 172 -15.71 20.33 -2.09
C ASP A 172 -16.22 21.65 -1.46
N GLU A 173 -15.95 21.85 -0.16
CA GLU A 173 -16.13 23.13 0.53
C GLU A 173 -15.21 24.25 0.01
N LEU A 174 -14.08 23.91 -0.65
CA LEU A 174 -13.12 24.87 -1.16
C LEU A 174 -13.43 25.24 -2.61
N ASP A 175 -13.32 26.52 -2.94
CA ASP A 175 -13.38 26.95 -4.34
C ASP A 175 -12.20 26.39 -5.16
N LYS A 176 -12.42 26.12 -6.46
CA LYS A 176 -11.42 25.46 -7.33
C LYS A 176 -10.02 26.10 -7.29
N PRO A 177 -9.86 27.44 -7.33
CA PRO A 177 -8.54 28.06 -7.21
C PRO A 177 -7.85 27.74 -5.88
N LEU A 178 -8.62 27.69 -4.77
CA LEU A 178 -8.12 27.36 -3.45
C LEU A 178 -7.72 25.89 -3.31
N GLN A 179 -8.40 24.97 -4.00
CA GLN A 179 -8.02 23.56 -4.00
C GLN A 179 -6.58 23.37 -4.51
N ASN A 180 -6.18 24.12 -5.54
CA ASN A 180 -4.81 24.09 -6.07
C ASN A 180 -3.79 24.63 -5.06
N ILE A 181 -4.12 25.71 -4.35
CA ILE A 181 -3.25 26.27 -3.30
C ILE A 181 -3.15 25.28 -2.14
N TYR A 182 -4.26 24.69 -1.72
CA TYR A 182 -4.32 23.67 -0.69
C TYR A 182 -3.42 22.47 -1.03
N GLU A 183 -3.53 21.91 -2.24
CA GLU A 183 -2.66 20.81 -2.69
C GLU A 183 -1.17 21.20 -2.68
N ARG A 184 -0.84 22.42 -3.12
CA ARG A 184 0.54 22.94 -3.05
C ARG A 184 1.05 23.00 -1.61
N LEU A 185 0.25 23.46 -0.66
CA LEU A 185 0.59 23.51 0.77
C LEU A 185 0.82 22.11 1.35
N ILE A 186 -0.04 21.14 1.01
CA ILE A 186 0.15 19.73 1.41
C ILE A 186 1.46 19.17 0.87
N SER A 187 1.77 19.43 -0.41
CA SER A 187 3.02 19.00 -1.04
C SER A 187 4.25 19.61 -0.37
N ILE A 188 4.22 20.91 -0.04
CA ILE A 188 5.29 21.58 0.69
C ILE A 188 5.46 20.98 2.09
N MET A 189 4.37 20.76 2.84
CA MET A 189 4.40 20.18 4.18
C MET A 189 5.03 18.77 4.19
N ARG A 190 4.67 17.94 3.21
CA ARG A 190 5.25 16.59 3.04
C ARG A 190 6.73 16.65 2.69
N SER A 191 7.12 17.55 1.77
CA SER A 191 8.51 17.74 1.36
C SER A 191 9.38 18.24 2.52
N MET A 192 8.84 19.16 3.33
CA MET A 192 9.50 19.67 4.53
C MET A 192 9.75 18.55 5.56
N SER A 193 8.73 17.72 5.78
CA SER A 193 8.81 16.59 6.72
C SER A 193 9.81 15.52 6.24
N LEU A 194 9.86 15.27 4.92
CA LEU A 194 10.88 14.40 4.33
C LEU A 194 12.28 14.97 4.57
N ALA A 195 12.51 16.24 4.23
CA ALA A 195 13.81 16.91 4.42
C ALA A 195 14.28 16.85 5.89
N ASN A 196 13.36 16.99 6.85
CA ASN A 196 13.64 16.89 8.28
C ASN A 196 14.13 15.49 8.72
N THR A 197 13.78 14.43 8.00
CA THR A 197 14.12 13.04 8.38
C THR A 197 15.27 12.45 7.55
N LYS A 198 15.81 13.20 6.57
CA LYS A 198 17.00 12.77 5.81
C LYS A 198 18.21 12.64 6.73
N THR A 199 19.12 11.71 6.40
CA THR A 199 20.39 11.53 7.13
C THR A 199 21.24 12.79 7.15
N LYS A 200 21.22 13.57 6.06
CA LYS A 200 21.84 14.88 5.97
C LYS A 200 20.76 15.93 5.75
N PHE A 201 20.63 16.86 6.69
CA PHE A 201 19.69 17.96 6.59
C PHE A 201 20.10 18.94 5.48
N ALA A 202 19.25 19.12 4.49
CA ALA A 202 19.50 20.00 3.35
C ALA A 202 18.89 21.39 3.58
N THR A 203 19.65 22.29 4.22
CA THR A 203 19.19 23.66 4.53
C THR A 203 18.68 24.41 3.30
N SER A 204 19.34 24.26 2.15
CA SER A 204 18.93 24.92 0.90
C SER A 204 17.60 24.40 0.34
N GLU A 205 17.26 23.13 0.57
CA GLU A 205 15.97 22.56 0.19
C GLU A 205 14.85 23.15 1.06
N VAL A 206 15.07 23.25 2.37
CA VAL A 206 14.12 23.85 3.31
C VAL A 206 13.90 25.34 3.02
N GLN A 207 14.97 26.10 2.75
CA GLN A 207 14.87 27.51 2.38
C GLN A 207 14.07 27.73 1.08
N LYS A 208 14.25 26.85 0.08
CA LYS A 208 13.44 26.89 -1.16
C LYS A 208 11.97 26.64 -0.88
N LEU A 209 11.64 25.71 0.02
CA LEU A 209 10.25 25.45 0.42
C LEU A 209 9.66 26.63 1.22
N GLN A 210 10.45 27.27 2.09
CA GLN A 210 10.04 28.48 2.81
C GLN A 210 9.75 29.64 1.87
N ALA A 211 10.57 29.85 0.83
CA ALA A 211 10.32 30.88 -0.17
C ALA A 211 8.96 30.67 -0.87
N LYS A 212 8.66 29.42 -1.27
CA LYS A 212 7.34 29.09 -1.86
C LYS A 212 6.17 29.34 -0.92
N LEU A 213 6.34 29.14 0.39
CA LEU A 213 5.30 29.46 1.37
C LEU A 213 5.08 30.97 1.48
N LYS A 214 6.16 31.76 1.46
CA LYS A 214 6.08 33.24 1.45
C LYS A 214 5.43 33.76 0.19
N GLU A 215 5.75 33.21 -0.98
CA GLU A 215 5.08 33.56 -2.24
C GLU A 215 3.56 33.31 -2.18
N ILE A 216 3.13 32.20 -1.55
CA ILE A 216 1.71 31.92 -1.33
C ILE A 216 1.12 32.93 -0.34
N ASP A 217 1.86 33.27 0.72
CA ASP A 217 1.42 34.24 1.73
C ASP A 217 1.23 35.65 1.15
N GLU A 218 2.17 36.10 0.31
CA GLU A 218 2.16 37.37 -0.39
C GLU A 218 1.02 37.49 -1.42
N SER A 219 0.44 36.37 -1.85
CA SER A 219 -0.71 36.37 -2.76
C SER A 219 -2.05 36.71 -2.07
N ARG A 220 -2.07 36.77 -0.73
CA ARG A 220 -3.27 37.11 0.05
C ARG A 220 -3.49 38.63 0.11
N VAL A 221 -4.75 39.04 0.12
CA VAL A 221 -5.17 40.44 0.30
C VAL A 221 -5.87 40.54 1.65
N ASP A 222 -5.37 41.42 2.52
CA ASP A 222 -5.86 41.60 3.89
C ASP A 222 -5.94 40.31 4.72
N GLY A 223 -5.08 39.33 4.40
CA GLY A 223 -5.02 38.02 5.06
C GLY A 223 -5.90 36.94 4.44
N ASP A 224 -6.67 37.28 3.40
CA ASP A 224 -7.57 36.38 2.70
C ASP A 224 -7.13 36.06 1.26
N PHE A 225 -7.54 34.90 0.77
CA PHE A 225 -7.45 34.57 -0.65
C PHE A 225 -8.70 35.08 -1.36
N VAL A 226 -8.49 35.90 -2.39
CA VAL A 226 -9.57 36.55 -3.14
C VAL A 226 -9.56 36.12 -4.61
N ASP A 227 -10.70 36.26 -5.29
CA ASP A 227 -10.82 36.09 -6.74
C ASP A 227 -10.32 37.32 -7.52
N ASP A 228 -10.37 37.25 -8.86
CA ASP A 228 -9.96 38.35 -9.75
C ASP A 228 -10.78 39.65 -9.56
N GLN A 229 -11.92 39.57 -8.88
CA GLN A 229 -12.81 40.70 -8.56
C GLN A 229 -12.59 41.24 -7.14
N GLY A 230 -11.71 40.62 -6.35
CA GLY A 230 -11.44 40.98 -4.96
C GLY A 230 -12.43 40.38 -3.96
N ASN A 231 -13.29 39.44 -4.35
CA ASN A 231 -14.18 38.75 -3.42
C ASN A 231 -13.43 37.62 -2.72
N VAL A 232 -13.66 37.44 -1.42
CA VAL A 232 -13.05 36.35 -0.63
C VAL A 232 -13.56 34.99 -1.14
N LEU A 233 -12.62 34.11 -1.46
CA LEU A 233 -12.90 32.75 -1.90
C LEU A 233 -13.41 31.89 -0.74
N ARG A 234 -14.37 31.01 -1.02
CA ARG A 234 -14.94 30.10 -0.02
C ARG A 234 -13.88 29.11 0.46
N GLY A 235 -13.61 29.12 1.77
CA GLY A 235 -12.56 28.33 2.42
C GLY A 235 -11.22 29.04 2.57
N SER A 236 -11.15 30.36 2.31
CA SER A 236 -9.96 31.20 2.51
C SER A 236 -9.36 31.03 3.92
N ASP A 237 -10.22 31.05 4.94
CA ASP A 237 -9.88 30.88 6.35
C ASP A 237 -9.13 29.58 6.62
N ARG A 238 -9.66 28.47 6.09
CA ARG A 238 -9.09 27.13 6.26
C ARG A 238 -7.76 26.96 5.54
N VAL A 239 -7.63 27.49 4.32
CA VAL A 239 -6.35 27.45 3.57
C VAL A 239 -5.32 28.36 4.25
N SER A 240 -5.74 29.51 4.78
CA SER A 240 -4.90 30.42 5.57
C SER A 240 -4.40 29.77 6.86
N GLU A 241 -5.24 29.01 7.57
CA GLU A 241 -4.83 28.24 8.74
C GLU A 241 -3.78 27.18 8.36
N LEU A 242 -3.98 26.45 7.25
CA LEU A 242 -2.99 25.49 6.75
C LEU A 242 -1.66 26.17 6.40
N LEU A 243 -1.70 27.33 5.72
CA LEU A 243 -0.50 28.10 5.40
C LEU A 243 0.24 28.51 6.68
N ALA A 244 -0.46 29.03 7.68
CA ALA A 244 0.14 29.36 8.97
C ALA A 244 0.77 28.14 9.65
N ARG A 245 0.13 26.96 9.57
CA ARG A 245 0.69 25.69 10.05
C ARG A 245 1.97 25.31 9.29
N CYS A 246 2.00 25.50 7.97
CA CYS A 246 3.18 25.25 7.12
C CYS A 246 4.34 26.16 7.49
N LEU A 247 4.09 27.47 7.64
CA LEU A 247 5.10 28.47 8.01
C LEU A 247 5.71 28.15 9.38
N ARG A 248 4.86 27.95 10.40
CA ARG A 248 5.34 27.55 11.74
C ARG A 248 6.15 26.26 11.70
N TRP A 249 5.71 25.26 10.93
CA TRP A 249 6.47 24.02 10.80
C TRP A 249 7.83 24.23 10.15
N SER A 250 7.91 25.09 9.14
CA SER A 250 9.15 25.39 8.44
C SER A 250 10.20 26.06 9.34
N ASP A 251 9.77 26.92 10.27
CA ASP A 251 10.65 27.59 11.23
C ASP A 251 11.21 26.56 12.23
N ILE A 252 10.33 25.73 12.80
CA ILE A 252 10.72 24.65 13.72
C ILE A 252 11.71 23.69 13.05
N VAL A 253 11.45 23.27 11.80
CA VAL A 253 12.34 22.38 11.05
C VAL A 253 13.70 23.03 10.79
N SER A 254 13.73 24.33 10.50
CA SER A 254 14.97 25.08 10.28
C SER A 254 15.82 25.24 11.54
N GLU A 255 15.17 25.34 12.69
CA GLU A 255 15.81 25.39 14.01
C GLU A 255 16.32 24.01 14.44
N ARG A 256 15.46 22.99 14.40
CA ARG A 256 15.74 21.63 14.91
C ARG A 256 16.64 20.80 13.98
N ARG A 257 16.58 21.04 12.67
CA ARG A 257 17.46 20.41 11.65
C ARG A 257 17.55 18.88 11.74
N GLY A 258 16.42 18.22 11.97
CA GLY A 258 16.34 16.77 12.09
C GLY A 258 16.85 16.17 13.41
N GLN A 259 17.19 17.00 14.40
CA GLN A 259 17.64 16.54 15.71
C GLN A 259 16.47 16.15 16.60
N ILE A 260 16.39 14.88 16.96
CA ILE A 260 15.38 14.34 17.89
C ILE A 260 15.96 14.24 19.30
N PRO A 261 15.24 14.69 20.34
CA PRO A 261 15.63 14.51 21.74
C PRO A 261 15.85 13.03 22.10
N ASP A 262 16.80 12.76 23.01
CA ASP A 262 17.19 11.40 23.38
C ASP A 262 16.03 10.55 23.90
N ALA A 263 15.11 11.17 24.65
CA ALA A 263 13.89 10.55 25.18
C ALA A 263 13.01 9.86 24.10
N PHE A 264 13.05 10.34 22.85
CA PHE A 264 12.26 9.80 21.74
C PHE A 264 13.13 9.17 20.64
N ARG A 265 14.46 9.15 20.82
CA ARG A 265 15.41 8.69 19.80
C ARG A 265 15.16 7.25 19.39
N THR A 266 14.91 6.34 20.33
CA THR A 266 14.66 4.92 20.01
C THR A 266 13.44 4.75 19.10
N LYS A 267 12.31 5.41 19.42
CA LYS A 267 11.10 5.34 18.60
C LYS A 267 11.34 5.94 17.21
N TYR A 268 12.05 7.07 17.15
CA TYR A 268 12.41 7.73 15.90
C TYR A 268 13.28 6.87 14.98
N GLU A 269 14.37 6.29 15.51
CA GLU A 269 15.29 5.49 14.69
C GLU A 269 14.63 4.21 14.15
N ILE A 270 13.75 3.58 14.94
CA ILE A 270 12.94 2.45 14.47
C ILE A 270 12.05 2.88 13.30
N LEU A 271 11.22 3.91 13.48
CA LEU A 271 10.30 4.39 12.44
C LEU A 271 11.03 4.88 11.19
N LYS A 272 12.19 5.51 11.36
CA LYS A 272 13.04 5.95 10.26
C LYS A 272 13.65 4.77 9.51
N GLY A 273 14.10 3.74 10.23
CA GLY A 273 14.57 2.47 9.67
C GLY A 273 13.49 1.82 8.81
N VAL A 274 12.32 1.56 9.39
CA VAL A 274 11.15 1.00 8.69
C VAL A 274 10.82 1.78 7.42
N ARG A 275 10.75 3.12 7.52
CA ARG A 275 10.46 3.97 6.35
C ARG A 275 11.51 3.81 5.25
N ASN A 276 12.79 3.81 5.61
CA ASN A 276 13.89 3.72 4.64
C ASN A 276 13.94 2.35 3.96
N ASP A 277 13.69 1.27 4.71
CA ASP A 277 13.66 -0.09 4.18
C ASP A 277 12.50 -0.25 3.20
N LEU A 278 11.30 0.21 3.57
CA LEU A 278 10.13 0.22 2.70
C LEU A 278 10.32 1.11 1.46
N GLU A 279 10.95 2.27 1.60
CA GLU A 279 11.29 3.16 0.47
C GLU A 279 12.23 2.45 -0.50
N LYS A 280 13.28 1.81 0.00
CA LYS A 280 14.19 1.02 -0.83
C LYS A 280 13.44 -0.09 -1.57
N LEU A 281 12.60 -0.87 -0.88
CA LEU A 281 11.78 -1.92 -1.47
C LEU A 281 10.79 -1.39 -2.51
N SER A 282 10.29 -0.16 -2.35
CA SER A 282 9.37 0.46 -3.33
C SER A 282 10.08 0.88 -4.63
N ILE A 283 11.38 1.17 -4.57
CA ILE A 283 12.17 1.63 -5.72
C ILE A 283 12.83 0.44 -6.42
N THR A 284 13.44 -0.44 -5.64
CA THR A 284 14.02 -1.67 -6.16
C THR A 284 12.93 -2.71 -6.18
N GLN A 285 12.50 -3.22 -7.35
CA GLN A 285 11.72 -4.45 -7.37
C GLN A 285 12.58 -5.57 -6.77
N ALA A 286 12.48 -5.73 -5.44
CA ALA A 286 13.33 -6.62 -4.69
C ALA A 286 12.87 -8.03 -5.01
N TRP A 287 13.66 -8.72 -5.83
CA TRP A 287 13.42 -10.07 -6.32
C TRP A 287 13.16 -11.12 -5.21
N SER A 288 13.41 -10.79 -3.95
CA SER A 288 13.23 -11.66 -2.78
C SER A 288 12.13 -11.22 -1.81
N LEU A 289 11.44 -10.10 -2.07
CA LEU A 289 10.37 -9.65 -1.19
C LEU A 289 9.16 -10.55 -1.39
N ARG A 290 8.68 -11.18 -0.31
CA ARG A 290 7.33 -11.75 -0.27
C ARG A 290 6.40 -10.73 0.36
N GLU A 291 5.16 -10.64 -0.08
CA GLU A 291 4.14 -9.78 0.55
C GLU A 291 4.01 -10.06 2.03
N THR A 292 4.17 -11.32 2.45
CA THR A 292 4.19 -11.71 3.86
C THR A 292 5.22 -10.95 4.70
N ASP A 293 6.29 -10.42 4.10
CA ASP A 293 7.32 -9.63 4.79
C ASP A 293 6.81 -8.26 5.24
N LEU A 294 5.76 -7.75 4.57
CA LEU A 294 5.07 -6.52 4.98
C LEU A 294 4.46 -6.66 6.38
N TYR A 295 4.16 -7.89 6.82
CA TYR A 295 3.61 -8.14 8.15
C TYR A 295 4.52 -7.64 9.27
N ASP A 296 5.83 -7.84 9.17
CA ASP A 296 6.75 -7.44 10.25
C ASP A 296 6.80 -5.91 10.36
N PHE A 297 6.84 -5.21 9.22
CA PHE A 297 6.77 -3.75 9.17
C PHE A 297 5.44 -3.23 9.74
N GLN A 298 4.31 -3.83 9.35
CA GLN A 298 2.99 -3.48 9.90
C GLN A 298 2.96 -3.64 11.42
N ARG A 299 3.48 -4.77 11.94
CA ARG A 299 3.51 -5.04 13.38
C ARG A 299 4.38 -4.06 14.17
N GLU A 300 5.52 -3.66 13.61
CA GLU A 300 6.39 -2.67 14.23
C GLU A 300 5.76 -1.27 14.25
N LEU A 301 5.09 -0.89 13.16
CA LEU A 301 4.32 0.36 13.07
C LEU A 301 3.14 0.35 14.04
N ASP A 302 2.31 -0.70 14.03
CA ASP A 302 1.15 -0.85 14.92
C ASP A 302 1.59 -0.76 16.39
N LYS A 303 2.68 -1.43 16.77
CA LYS A 303 3.20 -1.39 18.14
C LYS A 303 3.54 0.03 18.59
N ILE A 304 4.16 0.84 17.72
CA ILE A 304 4.52 2.21 18.05
C ILE A 304 3.28 3.11 18.02
N ASP A 305 2.42 2.96 17.02
CA ASP A 305 1.23 3.79 16.84
C ASP A 305 0.18 3.56 17.93
N GLU A 306 -0.01 2.32 18.37
CA GLU A 306 -0.92 1.93 19.46
C GLU A 306 -0.34 2.23 20.86
N SER A 307 0.95 2.57 20.96
CA SER A 307 1.55 3.01 22.24
C SER A 307 1.22 4.45 22.62
N ARG A 308 0.44 5.15 21.79
CA ARG A 308 0.03 6.53 22.04
C ARG A 308 -0.95 6.63 23.21
N VAL A 309 -0.77 7.67 24.02
CA VAL A 309 -1.71 8.10 25.06
C VAL A 309 -2.35 9.40 24.59
N ASP A 310 -3.68 9.39 24.44
CA ASP A 310 -4.47 10.54 23.96
C ASP A 310 -3.94 11.17 22.64
N GLY A 311 -3.51 10.31 21.72
CA GLY A 311 -2.98 10.72 20.41
C GLY A 311 -1.53 11.22 20.41
N ASN A 312 -0.80 11.10 21.53
CA ASN A 312 0.61 11.48 21.63
C ASN A 312 1.48 10.35 22.21
N TRP A 313 2.81 10.45 22.08
CA TRP A 313 3.74 9.55 22.78
C TRP A 313 4.26 10.21 24.04
N VAL A 314 4.51 9.42 25.07
CA VAL A 314 5.18 9.87 26.28
C VAL A 314 6.61 9.33 26.34
N ASP A 315 7.48 10.08 27.01
CA ASP A 315 8.81 9.62 27.38
C ASP A 315 8.75 8.69 28.62
N ASP A 316 9.91 8.24 29.08
CA ASP A 316 10.02 7.32 30.22
C ASP A 316 9.59 7.97 31.56
N GLU A 317 9.48 9.30 31.61
CA GLU A 317 8.99 10.07 32.76
C GLU A 317 7.49 10.37 32.67
N GLY A 318 6.84 10.02 31.55
CA GLY A 318 5.42 10.29 31.30
C GLY A 318 5.14 11.65 30.66
N ASN A 319 6.17 12.40 30.25
CA ASN A 319 5.96 13.69 29.59
C ASN A 319 5.56 13.50 28.12
N PRO A 320 4.56 14.24 27.62
CA PRO A 320 4.14 14.13 26.23
C PRO A 320 5.19 14.70 25.28
N ALA A 321 5.34 14.06 24.12
CA ALA A 321 6.21 14.54 23.06
C ALA A 321 5.77 15.94 22.60
N GLU A 322 6.72 16.86 22.53
CA GLU A 322 6.46 18.19 21.98
C GLU A 322 6.04 18.11 20.51
N LEU A 323 5.42 19.19 20.01
CA LEU A 323 4.84 19.26 18.67
C LEU A 323 5.82 18.82 17.56
N TYR A 324 7.10 19.18 17.68
CA TYR A 324 8.13 18.79 16.73
C TYR A 324 8.34 17.28 16.65
N VAL A 325 8.48 16.64 17.80
CA VAL A 325 8.69 15.20 17.89
C VAL A 325 7.44 14.47 17.44
N GLN A 326 6.27 14.82 17.99
CA GLN A 326 4.99 14.18 17.66
C GLN A 326 4.73 14.20 16.14
N ARG A 327 4.85 15.36 15.49
CA ARG A 327 4.66 15.49 14.03
C ARG A 327 5.68 14.69 13.24
N THR A 328 6.93 14.65 13.68
CA THR A 328 7.98 13.87 13.00
C THR A 328 7.69 12.38 13.07
N LEU A 329 7.31 11.84 14.23
CA LEU A 329 6.97 10.42 14.40
C LEU A 329 5.73 10.04 13.58
N LEU A 330 4.67 10.87 13.64
CA LEU A 330 3.47 10.64 12.85
C LEU A 330 3.75 10.69 11.33
N TYR A 331 4.63 11.60 10.87
CA TYR A 331 5.04 11.63 9.46
C TYR A 331 5.68 10.31 9.04
N LEU A 332 6.61 9.76 9.84
CA LEU A 332 7.28 8.51 9.53
C LEU A 332 6.31 7.33 9.51
N ILE A 333 5.37 7.26 10.45
CA ILE A 333 4.32 6.23 10.48
C ILE A 333 3.47 6.30 9.22
N ARG A 334 2.92 7.48 8.90
CA ARG A 334 2.05 7.67 7.73
C ARG A 334 2.78 7.35 6.43
N ARG A 335 4.03 7.78 6.32
CA ARG A 335 4.84 7.50 5.13
C ARG A 335 5.11 6.01 4.97
N SER A 336 5.35 5.30 6.07
CA SER A 336 5.58 3.86 6.08
C SER A 336 4.32 3.07 5.68
N TYR A 337 3.16 3.38 6.24
CA TYR A 337 1.89 2.79 5.76
C TYR A 337 1.61 3.12 4.30
N GLY A 338 1.96 4.32 3.84
CA GLY A 338 1.87 4.70 2.42
C GLY A 338 2.72 3.79 1.51
N TYR A 339 3.93 3.42 1.94
CA TYR A 339 4.75 2.46 1.20
C TYR A 339 4.21 1.03 1.28
N ILE A 340 3.71 0.58 2.43
CA ILE A 340 3.07 -0.74 2.56
C ILE A 340 1.86 -0.83 1.63
N TYR A 341 1.01 0.20 1.61
CA TYR A 341 -0.11 0.31 0.68
C TYR A 341 0.34 0.27 -0.79
N TYR A 342 1.39 1.01 -1.15
CA TYR A 342 1.95 0.99 -2.49
C TYR A 342 2.46 -0.42 -2.87
N LEU A 343 3.21 -1.08 -1.98
CA LEU A 343 3.77 -2.41 -2.22
C LEU A 343 2.68 -3.46 -2.38
N MET A 344 1.63 -3.44 -1.55
CA MET A 344 0.48 -4.35 -1.70
C MET A 344 -0.29 -4.12 -3.00
N ASN A 345 -0.46 -2.87 -3.43
CA ASN A 345 -1.09 -2.60 -4.72
C ASN A 345 -0.20 -2.98 -5.92
N SER A 346 1.10 -3.16 -5.71
CA SER A 346 2.06 -3.56 -6.73
C SER A 346 2.28 -5.08 -6.76
N SER A 347 1.52 -5.86 -5.98
CA SER A 347 1.62 -7.31 -5.96
C SER A 347 1.15 -7.93 -7.26
N GLU A 348 1.98 -8.84 -7.78
CA GLU A 348 1.73 -9.50 -9.06
C GLU A 348 0.75 -10.68 -8.90
N PRO A 349 -0.10 -10.95 -9.90
CA PRO A 349 -1.10 -12.03 -9.86
C PRO A 349 -0.49 -13.41 -10.13
N VAL A 350 0.77 -13.63 -9.72
CA VAL A 350 1.50 -14.87 -9.97
C VAL A 350 2.23 -15.31 -8.71
N SER A 351 2.31 -16.61 -8.50
CA SER A 351 3.10 -17.16 -7.38
C SER A 351 4.59 -16.88 -7.55
N GLU A 352 5.33 -16.93 -6.44
CA GLU A 352 6.79 -16.79 -6.40
C GLU A 352 7.51 -17.69 -7.43
N ALA A 353 6.98 -18.89 -7.66
CA ALA A 353 7.51 -19.84 -8.63
C ALA A 353 7.46 -19.34 -10.09
N LEU A 354 6.48 -18.51 -10.45
CA LEU A 354 6.30 -17.99 -11.81
C LEU A 354 6.88 -16.59 -12.01
N LEU A 355 7.22 -15.87 -10.93
CA LEU A 355 7.81 -14.52 -11.02
C LEU A 355 8.99 -14.44 -12.01
N PRO A 356 9.94 -15.39 -12.07
CA PRO A 356 11.04 -15.31 -13.03
C PRO A 356 10.59 -15.30 -14.49
N VAL A 357 9.54 -16.05 -14.83
CA VAL A 357 8.98 -16.10 -16.20
C VAL A 357 8.17 -14.85 -16.46
N TYR A 358 7.32 -14.47 -15.50
CA TYR A 358 6.47 -13.30 -15.59
C TYR A 358 7.27 -12.00 -15.79
N ASN A 359 8.36 -11.80 -15.03
CA ASN A 359 9.23 -10.63 -15.17
C ASN A 359 9.96 -10.58 -16.52
N GLN A 360 10.35 -11.74 -17.06
CA GLN A 360 10.94 -11.81 -18.40
C GLN A 360 9.94 -11.37 -19.46
N LEU A 361 8.68 -11.81 -19.36
CA LEU A 361 7.62 -11.43 -20.28
C LEU A 361 7.22 -9.96 -20.13
N GLN A 362 7.14 -9.42 -18.91
CA GLN A 362 6.90 -7.99 -18.71
C GLN A 362 7.99 -7.13 -19.34
N THR A 363 9.26 -7.51 -19.16
CA THR A 363 10.40 -6.83 -19.79
C THR A 363 10.29 -6.88 -21.31
N LEU A 364 9.99 -8.06 -21.85
CA LEU A 364 9.82 -8.28 -23.28
C LEU A 364 8.68 -7.45 -23.88
N LYS A 365 7.51 -7.42 -23.21
CA LYS A 365 6.38 -6.57 -23.58
C LYS A 365 6.78 -5.11 -23.66
N ARG A 366 7.50 -4.59 -22.64
CA ARG A 366 7.97 -3.19 -22.63
C ARG A 366 8.88 -2.91 -23.82
N CYS A 367 9.85 -3.78 -24.10
CA CYS A 367 10.72 -3.63 -25.26
C CYS A 367 9.95 -3.63 -26.59
N LEU A 368 9.00 -4.57 -26.77
CA LEU A 368 8.18 -4.64 -27.99
C LEU A 368 7.29 -3.39 -28.16
N VAL A 369 6.68 -2.89 -27.09
CA VAL A 369 5.90 -1.65 -27.10
C VAL A 369 6.78 -0.44 -27.44
N GLU A 370 8.00 -0.36 -26.88
CA GLU A 370 8.94 0.70 -27.20
C GLU A 370 9.33 0.68 -28.68
N VAL A 371 9.66 -0.50 -29.23
CA VAL A 371 9.92 -0.67 -30.67
C VAL A 371 8.74 -0.19 -31.50
N LYS A 372 7.51 -0.57 -31.14
CA LYS A 372 6.29 -0.12 -31.82
C LYS A 372 6.14 1.41 -31.77
N ASN A 373 6.35 2.02 -30.62
CA ASN A 373 6.26 3.46 -30.43
C ASN A 373 7.38 4.24 -31.15
N SER A 374 8.54 3.62 -31.37
CA SER A 374 9.66 4.19 -32.12
C SER A 374 9.54 4.04 -33.65
N GLY A 375 8.38 3.61 -34.15
CA GLY A 375 8.13 3.48 -35.60
C GLY A 375 8.32 2.06 -36.15
N GLY A 376 8.46 1.06 -35.29
CA GLY A 376 8.62 -0.34 -35.68
C GLY A 376 10.06 -0.72 -36.00
N VAL A 377 10.22 -1.81 -36.76
CA VAL A 377 11.53 -2.32 -37.22
C VAL A 377 11.71 -2.08 -38.70
N SER A 378 12.96 -1.94 -39.15
CA SER A 378 13.26 -1.72 -40.57
C SER A 378 13.29 -3.01 -41.40
N SER A 379 13.42 -4.17 -40.74
CA SER A 379 13.34 -5.47 -41.37
C SER A 379 12.88 -6.54 -40.37
N VAL A 380 12.27 -7.62 -40.86
CA VAL A 380 11.83 -8.75 -40.02
C VAL A 380 12.97 -9.38 -39.20
N ARG A 381 14.22 -9.28 -39.66
CA ARG A 381 15.39 -9.83 -38.97
C ARG A 381 15.64 -9.18 -37.61
N GLU A 382 15.29 -7.91 -37.45
CA GLU A 382 15.44 -7.19 -36.18
C GLU A 382 14.52 -7.77 -35.08
N LEU A 383 13.46 -8.50 -35.46
CA LEU A 383 12.57 -9.16 -34.52
C LEU A 383 13.07 -10.53 -34.04
N TYR A 384 14.14 -11.08 -34.64
CA TYR A 384 14.63 -12.42 -34.29
C TYR A 384 15.00 -12.58 -32.80
N PRO A 385 15.69 -11.62 -32.14
CA PRO A 385 15.97 -11.74 -30.72
C PRO A 385 14.71 -11.88 -29.86
N TYR A 386 13.64 -11.14 -30.20
CA TYR A 386 12.36 -11.21 -29.50
C TYR A 386 11.65 -12.54 -29.74
N SER A 387 11.57 -12.97 -31.00
CA SER A 387 10.98 -14.27 -31.37
C SER A 387 11.71 -15.45 -30.72
N MET A 388 13.04 -15.43 -30.70
CA MET A 388 13.83 -16.45 -30.01
C MET A 388 13.55 -16.46 -28.51
N LYS A 389 13.44 -15.30 -27.88
CA LYS A 389 13.13 -15.21 -26.45
C LYS A 389 11.72 -15.71 -26.14
N LEU A 390 10.72 -15.35 -26.95
CA LEU A 390 9.34 -15.83 -26.81
C LEU A 390 9.27 -17.36 -26.92
N ASN A 391 9.84 -17.93 -27.98
CA ASN A 391 9.86 -19.37 -28.16
C ASN A 391 10.64 -20.07 -27.04
N SER A 392 11.72 -19.47 -26.55
CA SER A 392 12.47 -20.02 -25.40
C SER A 392 11.63 -20.07 -24.13
N ILE A 393 10.79 -19.07 -23.87
CA ILE A 393 9.88 -19.05 -22.72
C ILE A 393 8.75 -20.05 -22.94
N ASP A 394 8.16 -20.07 -24.13
CA ASP A 394 7.10 -21.01 -24.50
C ASP A 394 7.52 -22.47 -24.30
N ASN A 395 8.72 -22.83 -24.76
CA ASN A 395 9.29 -24.17 -24.60
C ASN A 395 9.54 -24.59 -23.14
N MET A 396 9.42 -23.68 -22.16
CA MET A 396 9.45 -24.07 -20.74
C MET A 396 8.15 -24.74 -20.28
N ARG A 397 7.08 -24.66 -21.08
CA ARG A 397 5.79 -25.26 -20.78
C ARG A 397 5.83 -26.78 -21.01
N VAL A 398 5.17 -27.51 -20.11
CA VAL A 398 4.90 -28.95 -20.23
C VAL A 398 3.38 -29.11 -20.28
N ASP A 399 2.87 -29.75 -21.34
CA ASP A 399 1.43 -29.88 -21.61
C ASP A 399 0.68 -28.52 -21.54
N GLY A 400 1.32 -27.48 -22.07
CA GLY A 400 0.78 -26.12 -22.10
C GLY A 400 0.84 -25.34 -20.77
N LYS A 401 1.51 -25.88 -19.73
CA LYS A 401 1.58 -25.27 -18.39
C LYS A 401 3.03 -25.06 -17.94
N PHE A 402 3.29 -24.01 -17.18
CA PHE A 402 4.57 -23.82 -16.49
C PHE A 402 4.60 -24.66 -15.21
N MET A 403 5.43 -25.70 -15.17
CA MET A 403 5.48 -26.67 -14.07
C MET A 403 6.70 -26.44 -13.16
N VAL A 404 6.54 -26.72 -11.86
CA VAL A 404 7.67 -26.84 -10.92
C VAL A 404 7.66 -28.23 -10.29
N GLY A 405 8.56 -29.10 -10.78
CA GLY A 405 8.48 -30.52 -10.47
C GLY A 405 7.16 -31.11 -10.99
N ASN A 406 6.33 -31.62 -10.07
CA ASN A 406 4.98 -32.13 -10.39
C ASN A 406 3.86 -31.14 -10.03
N ASP A 407 4.21 -29.95 -9.53
CA ASP A 407 3.23 -28.96 -9.11
C ASP A 407 2.92 -27.96 -10.25
N ILE A 408 1.67 -27.47 -10.26
CA ILE A 408 1.21 -26.41 -11.15
C ILE A 408 1.08 -25.15 -10.29
N PRO A 409 2.05 -24.21 -10.37
CA PRO A 409 1.98 -22.99 -9.58
C PRO A 409 0.85 -22.06 -10.05
N GLU A 410 0.32 -21.27 -9.12
CA GLU A 410 -0.69 -20.24 -9.39
C GLU A 410 -0.15 -19.11 -10.26
N GLY A 411 -1.05 -18.52 -11.07
CA GLY A 411 -0.72 -17.47 -12.04
C GLY A 411 -0.55 -17.94 -13.49
N GLN A 412 -0.89 -19.20 -13.81
CA GLN A 412 -0.78 -19.74 -15.17
C GLN A 412 -1.51 -18.88 -16.22
N GLY A 413 -2.72 -18.42 -15.87
CA GLY A 413 -3.54 -17.57 -16.73
C GLY A 413 -2.81 -16.27 -17.07
N SER A 414 -2.34 -15.55 -16.05
CA SER A 414 -1.62 -14.28 -16.21
C SER A 414 -0.33 -14.41 -17.01
N VAL A 415 0.46 -15.48 -16.78
CA VAL A 415 1.68 -15.72 -17.57
C VAL A 415 1.34 -16.10 -19.01
N SER A 416 0.31 -16.91 -19.23
CA SER A 416 -0.11 -17.34 -20.57
C SER A 416 -0.70 -16.20 -21.39
N GLU A 417 -1.52 -15.35 -20.77
CA GLU A 417 -2.07 -14.13 -21.37
C GLU A 417 -0.95 -13.17 -21.75
N LEU A 418 -0.02 -12.88 -20.83
CA LEU A 418 1.11 -11.99 -21.10
C LEU A 418 2.04 -12.55 -22.20
N LEU A 419 2.23 -13.87 -22.24
CA LEU A 419 2.97 -14.53 -23.32
C LEU A 419 2.26 -14.35 -24.67
N ALA A 420 0.94 -14.56 -24.71
CA ALA A 420 0.13 -14.36 -25.91
C ALA A 420 0.19 -12.90 -26.39
N GLU A 421 0.02 -11.93 -25.50
CA GLU A 421 0.15 -10.50 -25.84
C GLU A 421 1.52 -10.16 -26.44
N CYS A 422 2.60 -10.75 -25.93
CA CYS A 422 3.92 -10.52 -26.50
C CYS A 422 4.07 -11.16 -27.89
N PHE A 423 3.48 -12.33 -28.13
CA PHE A 423 3.42 -12.92 -29.47
C PHE A 423 2.61 -12.04 -30.43
N ASP A 424 1.47 -11.52 -29.99
CA ASP A 424 0.61 -10.63 -30.79
C ASP A 424 1.34 -9.34 -31.15
N LEU A 425 1.99 -8.67 -30.18
CA LEU A 425 2.81 -7.47 -30.44
C LEU A 425 3.95 -7.76 -31.42
N SER A 426 4.63 -8.91 -31.26
CA SER A 426 5.70 -9.30 -32.17
C SER A 426 5.18 -9.61 -33.57
N TYR A 427 3.97 -10.15 -33.69
CA TYR A 427 3.33 -10.42 -34.97
C TYR A 427 2.90 -9.14 -35.68
N GLU A 428 2.28 -8.21 -34.96
CA GLU A 428 1.93 -6.88 -35.49
C GLU A 428 3.14 -6.14 -36.05
N LEU A 429 4.26 -6.11 -35.30
CA LEU A 429 5.50 -5.50 -35.74
C LEU A 429 6.08 -6.17 -36.99
N ARG A 430 5.94 -7.50 -37.09
CA ARG A 430 6.39 -8.26 -38.25
C ARG A 430 5.58 -7.91 -39.49
N VAL A 431 4.25 -7.88 -39.38
CA VAL A 431 3.36 -7.51 -40.49
C VAL A 431 3.69 -6.11 -40.99
N ALA A 432 3.86 -5.14 -40.08
CA ALA A 432 4.25 -3.78 -40.45
C ALA A 432 5.61 -3.71 -41.18
N ALA A 433 6.58 -4.53 -40.77
CA ALA A 433 7.88 -4.62 -41.44
C ALA A 433 7.79 -5.23 -42.83
N GLU A 434 7.00 -6.30 -43.00
CA GLU A 434 6.76 -6.95 -44.28
C GLU A 434 6.03 -6.01 -45.26
N GLU A 435 5.12 -5.15 -44.78
CA GLU A 435 4.46 -4.13 -45.59
C GLU A 435 5.43 -3.03 -46.07
N LEU A 436 6.36 -2.60 -45.22
CA LEU A 436 7.41 -1.64 -45.59
C LEU A 436 8.39 -2.22 -46.64
N ASP A 437 8.78 -3.49 -46.47
CA ASP A 437 9.67 -4.19 -47.41
C ASP A 437 8.98 -4.38 -48.79
N ASN A 438 7.69 -4.69 -48.82
CA ASN A 438 6.94 -4.85 -50.07
C ASN A 438 6.63 -3.49 -50.74
N GLY A 439 6.30 -2.45 -49.97
CA GLY A 439 6.03 -1.11 -50.50
C GLY A 439 7.26 -0.39 -51.05
N SER A 440 8.47 -0.80 -50.66
CA SER A 440 9.74 -0.30 -51.19
C SER A 440 10.28 -1.10 -52.39
N ALA A 441 9.68 -2.24 -52.71
CA ALA A 441 10.01 -3.04 -53.91
C ALA A 441 9.18 -2.64 -55.15
N ASP A 442 8.03 -1.99 -54.95
CA ASP A 442 7.12 -1.52 -56.01
C ASP A 442 7.26 -0.02 -56.37
N SER A 443 8.26 0.66 -55.79
CA SER A 443 8.65 2.06 -56.07
C SER A 443 10.08 2.14 -56.59
#